data_AF-A0A072TQJ2-F1
#
_entry.id   AF-A0A072TQJ2-F1
#
_cell.length_a   1.000
_cell.length_b   1.000
_cell.length_c   1.000
_cell.angle_alpha   90.00
_cell.angle_beta   90.00
_cell.angle_gamma   90.00
#
_symmetry.space_group_name_H-M   'P 1'
#
loop_
_entity.id
_entity.type
_entity.pdbx_description
1 polymer ?
#
loop_
_entity_poly.entity_id
_entity_poly.type
_entity_poly.pdbx_seq_one_letter_code
_entity_poly.pdbx_strand_id
1 'polypeptide(L)'
;MTRYAHVQQQLTIIFTFICIHDHIFPQLDLHGWDASYMVERAIITPTNDDVQKLNDIIINQFSGEEHNLLSFDEVEGDTYNLYQQEFLNSIA
;
A
#
# COMPACT_ATOMS: atom_id res chain seq x y z
N MET A 1 27.27 6.46 20.85
CA MET A 1 26.25 5.46 21.27
C MET A 1 24.87 5.74 20.70
N THR A 2 24.36 6.97 20.72
CA THR A 2 22.99 7.32 20.28
C THR A 2 22.67 7.00 18.82
N ARG A 3 23.62 7.27 17.89
CA ARG A 3 23.44 6.96 16.46
C ARG A 3 23.35 5.45 16.17
N TYR A 4 24.08 4.64 16.93
CA TYR A 4 24.08 3.18 16.77
C TYR A 4 22.75 2.59 17.25
N ALA A 5 22.25 3.04 18.40
CA ALA A 5 20.94 2.63 18.92
C ALA A 5 19.80 3.00 17.94
N HIS A 6 19.84 4.19 17.36
CA HIS A 6 18.85 4.62 16.35
C HIS A 6 18.88 3.73 15.09
N VAL A 7 20.07 3.44 14.56
CA VAL A 7 20.21 2.56 13.38
C VAL A 7 19.74 1.14 13.68
N GLN A 8 20.05 0.59 14.86
CA GLN A 8 19.56 -0.73 15.27
C GLN A 8 18.05 -0.77 15.42
N GLN A 9 17.44 0.25 16.04
CA GLN A 9 15.99 0.36 16.17
C GLN A 9 15.30 0.41 14.79
N GLN A 10 15.84 1.19 13.86
CA GLN A 10 15.33 1.28 12.49
C GLN A 10 15.44 -0.07 11.76
N LEU A 11 16.57 -0.78 11.92
CA LEU A 11 16.76 -2.12 11.37
C LEU A 11 15.76 -3.14 11.94
N THR A 12 15.49 -3.09 13.24
CA THR A 12 14.48 -3.95 13.89
C THR A 12 13.07 -3.69 13.37
N ILE A 13 12.70 -2.42 13.16
CA ILE A 13 11.39 -2.05 12.61
C ILE A 13 11.24 -2.60 11.18
N ILE A 14 12.25 -2.40 10.34
CA ILE A 14 12.25 -2.92 8.95
C ILE A 14 12.15 -4.45 8.94
N PHE A 15 12.94 -5.14 9.77
CA PHE A 15 12.90 -6.60 9.87
C PHE A 15 11.53 -7.10 10.32
N THR A 16 10.90 -6.42 11.28
CA THR A 16 9.56 -6.75 11.77
C THR A 16 8.53 -6.63 10.65
N PHE A 17 8.59 -5.56 9.84
CA PHE A 17 7.69 -5.39 8.70
C PHE A 17 7.88 -6.45 7.62
N ILE A 18 9.12 -6.81 7.29
CA ILE A 18 9.42 -7.89 6.33
C ILE A 18 8.87 -9.23 6.84
N CYS A 19 9.05 -9.55 8.13
CA CYS A 19 8.53 -10.81 8.68
C CYS A 19 7.00 -10.87 8.69
N ILE A 20 6.33 -9.76 9.02
CA ILE A 20 4.85 -9.70 9.01
C ILE A 20 4.36 -9.87 7.57
N HIS A 21 5.00 -9.22 6.60
CA HIS A 21 4.72 -9.42 5.18
C HIS A 21 4.81 -10.91 4.81
N ASP A 22 5.95 -11.56 5.04
CA ASP A 22 6.18 -12.95 4.59
C ASP A 22 5.23 -13.95 5.26
N HIS A 23 4.77 -13.64 6.47
CA HIS A 23 3.82 -14.45 7.20
C HIS A 23 2.38 -14.30 6.68
N ILE A 24 1.95 -13.07 6.38
CA ILE A 24 0.58 -12.78 5.96
C ILE A 24 0.38 -13.00 4.47
N PHE A 25 1.39 -12.70 3.64
CA PHE A 25 1.38 -12.80 2.18
C PHE A 25 2.44 -13.79 1.65
N PRO A 26 2.34 -15.08 1.94
CA PRO A 26 3.26 -16.07 1.41
C PRO A 26 3.19 -16.18 -0.13
N GLN A 27 4.33 -16.12 -0.81
CA GLN A 27 4.40 -16.25 -2.29
C GLN A 27 3.50 -15.24 -3.02
N LEU A 28 3.58 -13.98 -2.58
CA LEU A 28 2.77 -12.89 -3.13
C LEU A 28 2.97 -12.70 -4.64
N ASP A 29 4.18 -12.93 -5.13
CA ASP A 29 4.55 -12.90 -6.55
C ASP A 29 3.72 -13.88 -7.40
N LEU A 30 3.37 -15.05 -6.85
CA LEU A 30 2.59 -16.07 -7.55
C LEU A 30 1.08 -15.82 -7.45
N HIS A 31 0.61 -15.15 -6.40
CA HIS A 31 -0.82 -15.00 -6.08
C HIS A 31 -1.35 -13.56 -6.25
N GLY A 32 -0.52 -12.60 -6.66
CA GLY A 32 -0.93 -11.20 -6.78
C GLY A 32 -2.08 -10.93 -7.75
N TRP A 33 -2.35 -11.84 -8.67
CA TRP A 33 -3.47 -11.78 -9.61
C TRP A 33 -4.73 -12.52 -9.11
N ASP A 34 -4.63 -13.29 -8.03
CA ASP A 34 -5.77 -14.00 -7.43
C ASP A 34 -6.50 -13.08 -6.45
N ALA A 35 -7.66 -12.59 -6.89
CA ALA A 35 -8.51 -11.74 -6.07
C ALA A 35 -8.92 -12.42 -4.75
N SER A 36 -9.17 -13.73 -4.74
CA SER A 36 -9.62 -14.46 -3.54
C SER A 36 -8.50 -14.49 -2.49
N TYR A 37 -7.27 -14.72 -2.95
CA TYR A 37 -6.08 -14.67 -2.09
C TYR A 37 -5.87 -13.27 -1.50
N MET A 38 -6.05 -12.22 -2.29
CA MET A 38 -5.82 -10.84 -1.88
C MET A 38 -6.88 -10.32 -0.90
N VAL A 39 -8.15 -10.68 -1.06
CA VAL A 39 -9.24 -10.17 -0.19
C VAL A 39 -9.26 -10.80 1.20
N GLU A 40 -8.69 -11.99 1.38
CA GLU A 40 -8.67 -12.70 2.66
C GLU A 40 -7.56 -12.21 3.62
N ARG A 41 -6.71 -11.27 3.16
CA ARG A 41 -5.46 -10.91 3.83
C ARG A 41 -5.37 -9.41 4.01
N ALA A 42 -5.08 -8.98 5.24
CA ALA A 42 -4.87 -7.57 5.55
C ALA A 42 -3.84 -7.40 6.68
N ILE A 43 -3.00 -6.36 6.55
CA ILE A 43 -2.15 -5.88 7.64
C ILE A 43 -2.70 -4.51 8.05
N ILE A 44 -3.06 -4.37 9.33
CA ILE A 44 -3.59 -3.12 9.88
C ILE A 44 -2.55 -2.57 10.86
N THR A 45 -2.15 -1.31 10.68
CA THR A 45 -1.24 -0.61 11.58
C THR A 45 -1.93 0.55 12.30
N PRO A 46 -1.40 0.98 13.47
CA PRO A 46 -1.98 2.13 14.18
C PRO A 46 -1.69 3.49 13.53
N THR A 47 -0.69 3.60 12.65
CA THR A 47 -0.26 4.88 12.05
C THR A 47 -0.16 4.79 10.53
N ASN A 48 -0.49 5.90 9.85
CA ASN A 48 -0.40 6.00 8.39
C ASN A 48 1.06 5.95 7.89
N ASP A 49 2.03 6.44 8.68
CA ASP A 49 3.45 6.34 8.34
C ASP A 49 3.91 4.88 8.22
N ASP A 50 3.37 4.00 9.06
CA ASP A 50 3.66 2.57 8.99
C ASP A 50 2.88 1.89 7.87
N VAL A 51 1.67 2.37 7.54
CA VAL A 51 0.94 1.94 6.33
C VAL A 51 1.77 2.23 5.08
N GLN A 52 2.31 3.44 4.95
CA GLN A 52 3.09 3.81 3.76
C GLN A 52 4.31 2.91 3.59
N LYS A 53 5.10 2.70 4.65
CA LYS A 53 6.29 1.82 4.60
C LYS A 53 5.93 0.39 4.22
N LEU A 54 4.81 -0.15 4.73
CA LEU A 54 4.36 -1.49 4.39
C LEU A 54 3.90 -1.57 2.93
N ASN A 55 3.12 -0.60 2.47
CA ASN A 55 2.68 -0.53 1.07
C ASN A 55 3.89 -0.48 0.12
N ASP A 56 4.90 0.33 0.43
CA ASP A 56 6.13 0.40 -0.35
C ASP A 56 6.85 -0.95 -0.38
N ILE A 57 6.98 -1.64 0.76
CA ILE A 57 7.62 -2.97 0.82
C ILE A 57 6.85 -3.99 -0.03
N ILE A 58 5.51 -3.99 0.04
CA ILE A 58 4.63 -4.93 -0.68
C ILE A 58 4.69 -4.68 -2.19
N ILE A 59 4.51 -3.42 -2.62
CA ILE A 59 4.48 -3.05 -4.03
C ILE A 59 5.82 -3.37 -4.71
N ASN A 60 6.94 -3.12 -4.01
CA ASN A 60 8.28 -3.39 -4.54
C ASN A 60 8.60 -4.88 -4.76
N GLN A 61 7.74 -5.81 -4.34
CA GLN A 61 7.92 -7.24 -4.65
C GLN A 61 7.41 -7.65 -6.01
N PHE A 62 6.47 -6.89 -6.57
CA PHE A 62 5.93 -7.22 -7.89
C PHE A 62 6.95 -6.85 -8.96
N SER A 63 7.30 -7.83 -9.78
CA SER A 63 8.11 -7.59 -10.97
C SER A 63 7.21 -7.00 -12.06
N GLY A 64 7.37 -5.70 -12.32
CA GLY A 64 6.53 -4.98 -13.29
C GLY A 64 6.92 -3.51 -13.38
N GLU A 65 6.31 -2.80 -14.32
CA GLU A 65 6.42 -1.34 -14.37
C GLU A 65 5.59 -0.71 -13.25
N GLU A 66 6.18 0.25 -12.56
CA GLU A 66 5.47 1.06 -11.59
C GLU A 66 4.50 1.99 -12.34
N HIS A 67 3.21 1.89 -11.99
CA HIS A 67 2.19 2.78 -12.51
C HIS A 67 1.68 3.68 -11.39
N ASN A 68 2.00 4.97 -11.50
CA ASN A 68 1.47 5.98 -10.60
C ASN A 68 0.07 6.39 -11.04
N LEU A 69 -0.94 5.93 -10.30
CA LEU A 69 -2.31 6.38 -10.46
C LEU A 69 -2.46 7.73 -9.78
N LEU A 70 -2.74 8.77 -10.56
CA LEU A 70 -3.01 10.11 -10.03
C LEU A 70 -4.42 10.14 -9.46
N SER A 71 -4.60 10.74 -8.28
CA SER A 71 -5.94 11.08 -7.81
C SER A 71 -6.57 12.04 -8.79
N PHE A 72 -7.86 11.86 -9.02
CA PHE A 72 -8.63 12.70 -9.89
C PHE A 72 -9.72 13.37 -9.05
N ASP A 73 -9.43 14.59 -8.62
CA ASP A 73 -10.29 15.33 -7.70
C ASP A 73 -11.52 15.92 -8.42
N GLU A 74 -11.46 16.02 -9.76
CA GLU A 74 -12.54 16.55 -10.60
C GLU A 74 -12.50 15.94 -12.00
N VAL A 75 -13.67 15.72 -12.61
CA VAL A 75 -13.78 15.20 -13.98
C VAL A 75 -13.58 16.29 -15.03
N GLU A 76 -12.35 16.43 -15.53
CA GLU A 76 -12.07 17.26 -16.72
C GLU A 76 -12.97 16.83 -17.89
N GLY A 77 -13.87 17.72 -18.31
CA GLY A 77 -14.78 17.50 -19.43
C GLY A 77 -16.20 17.04 -19.08
N ASP A 78 -16.58 17.00 -17.80
CA ASP A 78 -17.98 16.75 -17.41
C ASP A 78 -18.91 17.95 -17.68
N THR A 79 -19.05 18.27 -18.97
CA THR A 79 -19.86 19.39 -19.47
C THR A 79 -21.35 19.21 -19.16
N TYR A 80 -21.77 17.99 -18.77
CA TYR A 80 -23.15 17.61 -18.54
C TYR A 80 -23.45 17.20 -17.09
N ASN A 81 -22.50 17.31 -16.15
CA ASN A 81 -22.62 16.83 -14.77
C ASN A 81 -23.12 15.37 -14.70
N LEU A 82 -22.57 14.49 -15.54
CA LEU A 82 -22.88 13.07 -15.58
C LEU A 82 -22.51 12.37 -14.26
N TYR A 83 -21.58 12.94 -13.49
CA TYR A 83 -21.18 12.42 -12.19
C TYR A 83 -21.59 13.38 -11.07
N GLN A 84 -22.37 12.87 -10.11
CA GLN A 84 -22.71 13.63 -8.93
C GLN A 84 -21.47 13.83 -8.06
N GLN A 85 -21.34 15.02 -7.48
CA GLN A 85 -20.19 15.34 -6.64
C GLN A 85 -20.11 14.44 -5.40
N GLU A 86 -21.25 13.95 -4.87
CA GLU A 86 -21.24 12.97 -3.78
C GLU A 86 -20.63 11.63 -4.19
N PHE A 87 -20.78 11.23 -5.47
CA PHE A 87 -20.15 10.03 -6.00
C PHE A 87 -18.64 10.21 -6.14
N LEU A 88 -18.20 11.36 -6.66
CA LEU A 88 -16.77 11.69 -6.78
C LEU A 88 -16.09 11.75 -5.39
N ASN A 89 -16.76 12.34 -4.40
CA ASN A 89 -16.26 12.39 -3.02
C ASN A 89 -16.21 11.01 -2.33
N SER A 90 -16.83 9.97 -2.91
CA SER A 90 -16.77 8.61 -2.38
C SER A 90 -15.63 7.78 -2.97
N ILE A 91 -15.04 8.24 -4.08
CA ILE A 91 -13.92 7.58 -4.78
C ILE A 91 -12.58 8.30 -4.55
N ALA A 92 -12.62 9.57 -4.13
CA ALA A 92 -11.47 10.34 -3.64
C ALA A 92 -11.17 10.00 -2.18
#